data_AF-A0AAI9XG94-F1
#
_entry.id   AF-A0AAI9XG94-F1
#
_cell.length_a   1.000
_cell.length_b   1.000
_cell.length_c   1.000
_cell.angle_alpha   90.00
_cell.angle_beta   90.00
_cell.angle_gamma   90.00
#
_symmetry.space_group_name_H-M   'P 1'
#
loop_
_entity.id
_entity.type
_entity.pdbx_description
1 polymer ?
#
loop_
_entity_poly.entity_id
_entity_poly.type
_entity_poly.pdbx_seq_one_letter_code
_entity_poly.pdbx_strand_id
1 'polypeptide(L)'
;MGAHRGCSEHRSVYRQQRQEEARSQSTIDPTTTTTTTTTPASKTPSPYRYPESEYPVVMDEKRDYYGYRTSTPPPYPAMSARMTRRRGILPALAMAVLFAYSLWNYLRHPLSSSTSSSNTRIVPQEPPVEVAKSLVPLEAHIMSKCPDARDCLRDLVLPTMVKSLDKVNFTLSYIGTPTENDGVDCKHGPAECMGNIIELCAIHLYPDPKINLGFTMCLTREYSAIPDRTLVEDCALEHAIDIKALDDCATQDDGGFGVGMLRDSVRRSKDVSLTHISLLSKVIYV
;
A
#
# COMPACT_ATOMS: atom_id res chain seq x y z
N MET A 1 -18.10 -45.38 26.87
CA MET A 1 -17.76 -46.32 25.80
C MET A 1 -18.27 -45.74 24.48
N GLY A 2 -17.38 -45.51 23.50
CA GLY A 2 -17.67 -45.01 22.14
C GLY A 2 -18.02 -43.52 22.06
N ALA A 3 -17.49 -42.67 21.18
CA ALA A 3 -16.86 -42.90 19.89
C ALA A 3 -15.75 -41.85 19.61
N HIS A 4 -14.53 -42.34 19.42
CA HIS A 4 -13.43 -41.63 18.75
C HIS A 4 -13.14 -42.40 17.47
N ARG A 5 -13.25 -41.75 16.30
CA ARG A 5 -12.53 -42.02 15.03
C ARG A 5 -13.25 -41.29 13.89
N GLY A 6 -12.51 -40.49 13.10
CA GLY A 6 -12.99 -40.12 11.77
C GLY A 6 -12.65 -38.74 11.21
N CYS A 7 -11.43 -38.22 11.37
CA CYS A 7 -10.93 -37.10 10.53
C CYS A 7 -9.49 -37.37 10.09
N SER A 8 -9.27 -38.41 9.27
CA SER A 8 -7.97 -38.67 8.63
C SER A 8 -8.08 -39.21 7.18
N GLU A 9 -9.30 -39.46 6.67
CA GLU A 9 -9.46 -40.11 5.36
C GLU A 9 -9.72 -39.16 4.17
N HIS A 10 -9.93 -37.86 4.40
CA HIS A 10 -10.17 -36.92 3.28
C HIS A 10 -8.89 -36.38 2.61
N ARG A 11 -7.71 -36.67 3.16
CA ARG A 11 -6.41 -36.22 2.61
C ARG A 11 -5.76 -37.25 1.66
N SER A 12 -6.23 -38.49 1.63
CA SER A 12 -5.70 -39.56 0.77
C SER A 12 -6.35 -39.61 -0.62
N VAL A 13 -7.66 -39.33 -0.72
CA VAL A 13 -8.42 -39.42 -1.98
C VAL A 13 -7.91 -38.39 -3.02
N TYR A 14 -7.64 -37.16 -2.59
CA TYR A 14 -7.15 -36.09 -3.49
C TYR A 14 -5.68 -36.27 -3.93
N ARG A 15 -4.93 -37.14 -3.25
CA ARG A 15 -3.53 -37.49 -3.62
C ARG A 15 -3.50 -38.66 -4.60
N GLN A 16 -4.43 -39.61 -4.48
CA GLN A 16 -4.58 -40.73 -5.42
C GLN A 16 -5.14 -40.29 -6.77
N GLN A 17 -6.17 -39.43 -6.81
CA GLN A 17 -6.70 -38.90 -8.07
C GLN A 17 -5.65 -38.13 -8.88
N ARG A 18 -4.80 -37.33 -8.22
CA ARG A 18 -3.67 -36.63 -8.89
C ARG A 18 -2.58 -37.57 -9.42
N GLN A 19 -2.40 -38.75 -8.82
CA GLN A 19 -1.42 -39.73 -9.28
C GLN A 19 -1.94 -40.58 -10.45
N GLU A 20 -3.26 -40.80 -10.55
CA GLU A 20 -3.89 -41.49 -11.68
C GLU A 20 -3.99 -40.60 -12.93
N GLU A 21 -4.26 -39.29 -12.77
CA GLU A 21 -4.23 -38.32 -13.88
C GLU A 21 -2.81 -38.11 -14.42
N ALA A 22 -1.79 -38.06 -13.54
CA ALA A 22 -0.39 -37.95 -13.96
C ALA A 22 0.16 -39.23 -14.63
N ARG A 23 -0.40 -40.41 -14.34
CA ARG A 23 -0.01 -41.68 -14.97
C ARG A 23 -0.68 -41.90 -16.33
N SER A 24 -1.80 -41.24 -16.60
CA SER A 24 -2.57 -41.37 -17.84
C SER A 24 -2.04 -40.50 -18.99
N GLN A 25 -1.05 -39.64 -18.73
CA GLN A 25 -0.49 -38.69 -19.72
C GLN A 25 0.94 -39.03 -20.18
N SER A 26 1.48 -40.19 -19.80
CA SER A 26 2.88 -40.58 -20.06
C SER A 26 3.08 -41.74 -21.06
N THR A 27 2.05 -42.18 -21.79
CA THR A 27 2.23 -43.22 -22.82
C THR A 27 1.75 -42.73 -24.18
N ILE A 28 2.62 -42.01 -24.88
CA ILE A 28 2.59 -41.91 -26.33
C ILE A 28 4.01 -42.19 -26.82
N ASP A 29 4.20 -43.35 -27.44
CA ASP A 29 5.32 -43.62 -28.34
C ASP A 29 4.74 -44.19 -29.65
N PRO A 30 5.41 -43.96 -30.80
CA PRO A 30 4.83 -43.90 -32.13
C PRO A 30 4.84 -45.26 -32.82
N THR A 31 4.00 -45.47 -33.84
CA THR A 31 4.26 -46.20 -35.12
C THR A 31 2.93 -46.67 -35.77
N THR A 32 2.87 -46.61 -37.11
CA THR A 32 1.89 -47.21 -38.06
C THR A 32 0.66 -46.34 -38.38
N THR A 33 0.54 -45.59 -39.47
CA THR A 33 0.55 -45.85 -40.95
C THR A 33 -0.69 -46.59 -41.50
N THR A 34 -1.42 -45.89 -42.38
CA THR A 34 -2.45 -46.33 -43.38
C THR A 34 -3.82 -46.71 -42.79
N THR A 35 -4.98 -46.22 -43.26
CA THR A 35 -5.42 -46.02 -44.65
C THR A 35 -6.61 -45.05 -44.75
N THR A 36 -6.59 -44.29 -45.82
CA THR A 36 -7.58 -43.41 -46.44
C THR A 36 -9.00 -44.00 -46.52
N THR A 37 -10.04 -43.22 -46.16
CA THR A 37 -11.36 -43.25 -46.83
C THR A 37 -12.10 -41.92 -46.62
N THR A 38 -12.41 -41.29 -47.76
CA THR A 38 -13.17 -40.09 -48.08
C THR A 38 -14.65 -40.23 -47.63
N THR A 39 -15.34 -39.23 -47.04
CA THR A 39 -16.14 -38.13 -47.68
C THR A 39 -17.18 -37.63 -46.63
N PRO A 40 -17.95 -36.54 -46.84
CA PRO A 40 -17.66 -35.13 -46.58
C PRO A 40 -18.43 -34.53 -45.39
N ALA A 41 -17.84 -33.51 -44.77
CA ALA A 41 -18.49 -32.66 -43.77
C ALA A 41 -19.53 -31.71 -44.39
N SER A 42 -20.71 -31.69 -43.79
CA SER A 42 -21.81 -30.76 -44.08
C SER A 42 -21.44 -29.34 -43.63
N LYS A 43 -21.58 -28.39 -44.56
CA LYS A 43 -21.43 -26.95 -44.33
C LYS A 43 -22.81 -26.34 -44.03
N THR A 44 -22.92 -25.58 -42.96
CA THR A 44 -23.92 -24.52 -42.85
C THR A 44 -23.27 -23.28 -42.24
N PRO A 45 -23.42 -22.08 -42.86
CA PRO A 45 -22.65 -20.89 -42.51
C PRO A 45 -23.39 -20.01 -41.49
N SER A 46 -22.65 -19.34 -40.61
CA SER A 46 -23.18 -18.22 -39.83
C SER A 46 -22.22 -17.03 -39.92
N PRO A 47 -22.73 -15.78 -40.02
CA PRO A 47 -22.12 -14.74 -40.80
C PRO A 47 -21.63 -13.60 -39.91
N TYR A 48 -20.36 -13.64 -39.52
CA TYR A 48 -19.69 -12.44 -39.00
C TYR A 48 -18.28 -12.38 -39.60
N ARG A 49 -18.22 -11.83 -40.81
CA ARG A 49 -17.01 -11.41 -41.49
C ARG A 49 -16.73 -9.97 -41.04
N TYR A 50 -15.71 -9.78 -40.19
CA TYR A 50 -15.13 -8.46 -39.98
C TYR A 50 -14.33 -8.06 -41.23
N PRO A 51 -14.39 -6.81 -41.68
CA PRO A 51 -13.61 -6.34 -42.81
C PRO A 51 -12.12 -6.27 -42.44
N GLU A 52 -11.30 -6.89 -43.27
CA GLU A 52 -9.84 -6.91 -43.22
C GLU A 52 -9.31 -5.56 -43.70
N SER A 53 -8.53 -4.87 -42.87
CA SER A 53 -7.86 -3.63 -43.25
C SER A 53 -6.54 -3.96 -43.93
N GLU A 54 -6.48 -3.68 -45.22
CA GLU A 54 -5.34 -3.92 -46.10
C GLU A 54 -4.32 -2.77 -46.00
N TYR A 55 -3.48 -2.73 -44.96
CA TYR A 55 -2.23 -1.93 -44.96
C TYR A 55 -1.19 -2.53 -44.00
N PRO A 56 0.03 -2.86 -44.45
CA PRO A 56 1.12 -3.23 -43.56
C PRO A 56 1.74 -1.96 -42.94
N VAL A 57 1.54 -1.76 -41.63
CA VAL A 57 2.28 -0.76 -40.85
C VAL A 57 3.62 -1.36 -40.43
N VAL A 58 4.66 -1.10 -41.21
CA VAL A 58 6.05 -1.33 -40.83
C VAL A 58 6.49 -0.14 -39.98
N MET A 59 6.62 -0.33 -38.66
CA MET A 59 7.28 0.66 -37.80
C MET A 59 8.79 0.41 -37.84
N ASP A 60 9.51 1.20 -38.64
CA ASP A 60 10.98 1.29 -38.61
C ASP A 60 11.41 2.46 -37.71
N GLU A 61 11.59 2.17 -36.42
CA GLU A 61 11.90 3.10 -35.34
C GLU A 61 13.37 3.55 -35.35
N LYS A 62 13.87 4.09 -36.47
CA LYS A 62 15.27 4.55 -36.50
C LYS A 62 15.61 5.75 -37.38
N ARG A 63 14.64 6.46 -37.98
CA ARG A 63 14.97 7.50 -38.98
C ARG A 63 14.69 8.96 -38.62
N ASP A 64 14.04 9.27 -37.50
CA ASP A 64 13.65 10.66 -37.20
C ASP A 64 14.56 11.41 -36.22
N TYR A 65 15.69 10.82 -35.80
CA TYR A 65 16.57 11.45 -34.79
C TYR A 65 17.71 12.32 -35.38
N TYR A 66 17.94 12.35 -36.70
CA TYR A 66 19.12 13.02 -37.29
C TYR A 66 18.84 14.18 -38.25
N GLY A 67 17.64 14.76 -38.24
CA GLY A 67 17.18 15.71 -39.25
C GLY A 67 17.39 17.22 -39.00
N TYR A 68 18.06 17.67 -37.93
CA TYR A 68 18.19 19.12 -37.69
C TYR A 68 19.57 19.56 -37.17
N ARG A 69 20.54 19.62 -38.08
CA ARG A 69 21.72 20.48 -37.94
C ARG A 69 22.02 21.12 -39.29
N THR A 70 21.51 22.33 -39.50
CA THR A 70 22.19 23.37 -40.29
C THR A 70 21.50 24.72 -40.06
N SER A 71 22.14 25.58 -39.27
CA SER A 71 22.13 27.04 -39.48
C SER A 71 23.18 27.67 -38.57
N THR A 72 24.00 28.50 -39.19
CA THR A 72 25.17 29.24 -38.69
C THR A 72 24.87 30.16 -37.51
N PRO A 73 25.80 30.35 -36.54
CA PRO A 73 25.65 31.34 -35.48
C PRO A 73 26.05 32.77 -35.93
N PRO A 74 25.42 33.84 -35.39
CA PRO A 74 25.78 35.24 -35.67
C PRO A 74 27.00 35.71 -34.86
N PRO A 75 27.66 36.83 -35.24
CA PRO A 75 28.95 37.24 -34.67
C PRO A 75 28.80 37.92 -33.31
N TYR A 76 29.73 37.61 -32.40
CA TYR A 76 29.85 38.25 -31.09
C TYR A 76 30.39 39.68 -31.23
N PRO A 77 29.87 40.67 -30.46
CA PRO A 77 30.61 41.90 -30.23
C PRO A 77 31.65 41.68 -29.13
N ALA A 78 32.86 42.17 -29.38
CA ALA A 78 33.92 42.27 -28.39
C ALA A 78 33.57 43.31 -27.32
N MET A 79 33.71 42.93 -26.05
CA MET A 79 33.87 43.90 -24.96
C MET A 79 35.09 43.52 -24.12
N SER A 80 36.14 44.31 -24.31
CA SER A 80 37.19 44.53 -23.33
C SER A 80 36.62 45.42 -22.22
N ALA A 81 36.76 45.02 -20.96
CA ALA A 81 37.39 45.83 -19.91
C ALA A 81 37.14 45.21 -18.52
N ARG A 82 38.22 45.13 -17.74
CA ARG A 82 38.24 44.77 -16.33
C ARG A 82 37.19 45.57 -15.54
N MET A 83 36.34 44.86 -14.79
CA MET A 83 35.68 45.44 -13.64
C MET A 83 35.81 44.47 -12.47
N THR A 84 36.66 44.87 -11.53
CA THR A 84 37.04 44.15 -10.33
C THR A 84 35.83 43.73 -9.51
N ARG A 85 35.76 42.42 -9.26
CA ARG A 85 34.83 41.70 -8.40
C ARG A 85 34.85 42.24 -6.96
N ARG A 86 33.97 43.19 -6.63
CA ARG A 86 33.68 43.67 -5.26
C ARG A 86 32.24 43.38 -4.83
N ARG A 87 31.70 42.20 -5.15
CA ARG A 87 30.31 41.79 -4.78
C ARG A 87 30.21 40.80 -3.61
N GLY A 88 31.32 40.36 -3.02
CA GLY A 88 31.33 39.38 -1.92
C GLY A 88 31.42 39.95 -0.50
N ILE A 89 31.65 41.26 -0.34
CA ILE A 89 31.92 41.87 0.98
C ILE A 89 30.61 42.19 1.73
N LEU A 90 29.56 42.59 1.00
CA LEU A 90 28.27 42.94 1.59
C LEU A 90 27.57 41.78 2.34
N PRO A 91 27.47 40.55 1.80
CA PRO A 91 26.86 39.44 2.55
C PRO A 91 27.71 38.99 3.74
N ALA A 92 29.05 39.08 3.64
CA ALA A 92 29.95 38.70 4.73
C ALA A 92 29.85 39.66 5.92
N LEU A 93 29.69 40.97 5.66
CA LEU A 93 29.47 41.96 6.71
C LEU A 93 28.10 41.78 7.39
N ALA A 94 27.05 41.44 6.63
CA ALA A 94 25.73 41.17 7.21
C ALA A 94 25.74 39.98 8.18
N MET A 95 26.41 38.89 7.80
CA MET A 95 26.57 37.71 8.66
C MET A 95 27.41 38.01 9.91
N ALA A 96 28.47 38.81 9.78
CA ALA A 96 29.29 39.22 10.92
C ALA A 96 28.51 40.10 11.92
N VAL A 97 27.65 41.00 11.43
CA VAL A 97 26.79 41.84 12.27
C VAL A 97 25.75 41.00 13.02
N LEU A 98 25.12 40.03 12.36
CA LEU A 98 24.18 39.12 13.01
C LEU A 98 24.86 38.27 14.09
N PHE A 99 26.04 37.74 13.80
CA PHE A 99 26.81 36.95 14.76
C PHE A 99 27.24 37.79 15.98
N ALA A 100 27.71 39.01 15.75
CA ALA A 100 28.04 39.96 16.81
C ALA A 100 26.81 40.36 17.64
N TYR A 101 25.64 40.52 17.02
CA TYR A 101 24.38 40.81 17.72
C TYR A 101 23.92 39.64 18.59
N SER A 102 24.01 38.40 18.09
CA SER A 102 23.69 37.20 18.88
C SER A 102 24.68 36.99 20.03
N LEU A 103 25.98 37.22 19.80
CA LEU A 103 27.00 37.11 20.84
C LEU A 103 26.81 38.22 21.89
N TRP A 104 26.49 39.43 21.46
CA TRP A 104 26.17 40.53 22.35
C TRP A 104 24.95 40.19 23.24
N ASN A 105 23.87 39.64 22.69
CA ASN A 105 22.72 39.20 23.49
C ASN A 105 23.09 38.07 24.47
N TYR A 106 23.97 37.15 24.06
CA TYR A 106 24.44 36.08 24.93
C TYR A 106 25.31 36.59 26.10
N LEU A 107 26.13 37.62 25.88
CA LEU A 107 26.91 38.26 26.95
C LEU A 107 26.08 39.23 27.80
N ARG A 108 24.99 39.82 27.26
CA ARG A 108 24.10 40.74 28.01
C ARG A 108 23.11 39.99 28.91
N HIS A 109 22.85 38.71 28.65
CA HIS A 109 22.04 37.84 29.49
C HIS A 109 22.93 36.77 30.15
N PRO A 110 23.55 37.04 31.32
CA PRO A 110 24.16 35.97 32.09
C PRO A 110 23.08 34.92 32.37
N LEU A 111 23.45 33.64 32.23
CA LEU A 111 22.64 32.50 32.62
C LEU A 111 22.21 32.72 34.08
N SER A 112 20.98 33.17 34.29
CA SER A 112 20.39 33.26 35.62
C SER A 112 20.27 31.83 36.15
N SER A 113 21.26 31.39 36.92
CA SER A 113 21.08 30.32 37.90
C SER A 113 20.05 30.84 38.90
N SER A 114 18.78 30.49 38.67
CA SER A 114 17.66 30.86 39.52
C SER A 114 17.75 30.12 40.86
N THR A 115 18.63 30.55 41.76
CA THR A 115 18.54 30.20 43.18
C THR A 115 17.58 31.18 43.83
N SER A 116 16.27 30.93 43.68
CA SER A 116 15.25 31.74 44.35
C SER A 116 15.01 31.19 45.75
N SER A 117 15.79 31.70 46.72
CA SER A 117 15.39 31.67 48.12
C SER A 117 14.22 32.65 48.28
N SER A 118 13.02 32.13 48.51
CA SER A 118 11.84 32.94 48.75
C SER A 118 11.05 32.32 49.90
N ASN A 119 11.24 32.91 51.09
CA ASN A 119 10.34 32.77 52.21
C ASN A 119 9.02 33.45 51.85
N THR A 120 8.12 32.75 51.17
CA THR A 120 6.73 33.19 51.01
C THR A 120 5.85 31.96 50.81
N ARG A 121 4.75 31.91 51.56
CA ARG A 121 3.76 30.83 51.65
C ARG A 121 3.50 30.10 50.33
N ILE A 122 3.60 28.78 50.40
CA ILE A 122 3.14 27.82 49.40
C ILE A 122 1.63 28.02 49.20
N VAL A 123 1.26 28.59 48.05
CA VAL A 123 0.01 28.24 47.37
C VAL A 123 0.46 27.46 46.12
N PRO A 124 0.15 26.17 45.99
CA PRO A 124 0.52 25.41 44.80
C PRO A 124 -0.17 26.03 43.58
N GLN A 125 0.60 26.67 42.70
CA GLN A 125 0.15 26.94 41.34
C GLN A 125 0.42 25.67 40.54
N GLU A 126 -0.66 25.04 40.08
CA GLU A 126 -0.59 23.97 39.11
C GLU A 126 0.18 24.46 37.87
N PRO A 127 1.12 23.65 37.33
CA PRO A 127 1.78 23.98 36.07
C PRO A 127 0.71 24.17 34.99
N PRO A 128 0.94 25.02 33.96
CA PRO A 128 0.03 25.11 32.84
C PRO A 128 -0.10 23.71 32.25
N VAL A 129 -1.29 23.13 32.38
CA VAL A 129 -1.65 21.90 31.69
C VAL A 129 -1.53 22.23 30.21
N GLU A 130 -0.45 21.79 29.55
CA GLU A 130 -0.50 21.58 28.11
C GLU A 130 -1.67 20.63 27.90
N VAL A 131 -2.80 21.18 27.48
CA VAL A 131 -3.94 20.40 27.05
C VAL A 131 -3.45 19.66 25.82
N ALA A 132 -2.95 18.44 26.03
CA ALA A 132 -2.64 17.52 24.96
C ALA A 132 -3.88 17.46 24.08
N LYS A 133 -3.77 18.02 22.87
CA LYS A 133 -4.86 18.07 21.89
C LYS A 133 -5.27 16.63 21.63
N SER A 134 -6.37 16.18 22.22
CA SER A 134 -6.84 14.82 22.09
C SER A 134 -7.25 14.60 20.62
N LEU A 135 -6.65 13.60 20.00
CA LEU A 135 -7.01 13.20 18.64
C LEU A 135 -8.36 12.50 18.67
N VAL A 136 -9.21 12.77 17.68
CA VAL A 136 -10.51 12.12 17.54
C VAL A 136 -10.30 10.71 16.98
N PRO A 137 -10.81 9.64 17.63
CA PRO A 137 -10.78 8.31 17.04
C PRO A 137 -11.60 8.27 15.74
N LEU A 138 -10.95 7.87 14.65
CA LEU A 138 -11.57 7.64 13.36
C LEU A 138 -11.22 6.24 12.90
N GLU A 139 -12.21 5.39 12.68
CA GLU A 139 -11.97 4.01 12.27
C GLU A 139 -12.74 3.66 11.01
N ALA A 140 -12.09 2.95 10.09
CA ALA A 140 -12.72 2.36 8.92
C ALA A 140 -12.57 0.84 8.95
N HIS A 141 -13.63 0.14 8.56
CA HIS A 141 -13.69 -1.31 8.47
C HIS A 141 -14.02 -1.69 7.03
N ILE A 142 -13.10 -2.41 6.37
CA ILE A 142 -13.22 -2.75 4.95
C ILE A 142 -12.95 -4.24 4.69
N MET A 143 -13.09 -4.65 3.43
CA MET A 143 -12.62 -5.93 2.90
C MET A 143 -11.77 -5.63 1.66
N SER A 144 -10.55 -6.16 1.57
CA SER A 144 -9.60 -5.86 0.48
C SER A 144 -10.18 -6.12 -0.93
N LYS A 145 -11.02 -7.16 -1.08
CA LYS A 145 -11.66 -7.52 -2.36
C LYS A 145 -13.04 -6.89 -2.60
N CYS A 146 -13.50 -5.97 -1.74
CA CYS A 146 -14.81 -5.36 -1.89
C CYS A 146 -14.78 -4.16 -2.86
N PRO A 147 -15.63 -4.12 -3.91
CA PRO A 147 -15.70 -2.97 -4.80
C PRO A 147 -16.14 -1.69 -4.08
N ASP A 148 -16.99 -1.80 -3.07
CA ASP A 148 -17.45 -0.65 -2.30
C ASP A 148 -16.31 -0.06 -1.45
N ALA A 149 -15.37 -0.89 -0.99
CA ALA A 149 -14.18 -0.43 -0.24
C ALA A 149 -13.31 0.49 -1.10
N ARG A 150 -13.20 0.21 -2.41
CA ARG A 150 -12.51 1.10 -3.36
C ARG A 150 -13.12 2.49 -3.35
N ASP A 151 -14.45 2.57 -3.48
CA ASP A 151 -15.14 3.84 -3.59
C ASP A 151 -15.15 4.58 -2.25
N CYS A 152 -15.29 3.88 -1.12
CA CYS A 152 -15.14 4.48 0.21
C CYS A 152 -13.73 5.03 0.46
N LEU A 153 -12.68 4.29 0.13
CA LEU A 153 -11.31 4.75 0.28
C LEU A 153 -11.06 5.99 -0.58
N ARG A 154 -11.48 5.97 -1.86
CA ARG A 154 -11.31 7.06 -2.82
C ARG A 154 -12.07 8.33 -2.41
N ASP A 155 -13.34 8.20 -2.06
CA ASP A 155 -14.25 9.35 -1.94
C ASP A 155 -14.38 9.87 -0.51
N LEU A 156 -14.16 9.02 0.49
CA LEU A 156 -14.38 9.35 1.91
C LEU A 156 -13.11 9.32 2.73
N VAL A 157 -12.43 8.16 2.82
CA VAL A 157 -11.31 7.98 3.76
C VAL A 157 -10.10 8.82 3.35
N LEU A 158 -9.57 8.66 2.13
CA LEU A 158 -8.38 9.40 1.70
C LEU A 158 -8.58 10.92 1.71
N PRO A 159 -9.68 11.48 1.16
CA PRO A 159 -9.90 12.93 1.22
C PRO A 159 -10.03 13.47 2.65
N THR A 160 -10.56 12.67 3.57
CA THR A 160 -10.63 13.01 5.00
C THR A 160 -9.23 13.00 5.61
N MET A 161 -8.46 11.94 5.42
CA MET A 161 -7.11 11.80 5.96
C MET A 161 -6.18 12.91 5.47
N VAL A 162 -6.28 13.33 4.19
CA VAL A 162 -5.51 14.49 3.68
C VAL A 162 -5.82 15.78 4.45
N LYS A 163 -7.07 16.00 4.88
CA LYS A 163 -7.51 17.25 5.53
C LYS A 163 -7.38 17.24 7.05
N SER A 164 -7.34 16.06 7.66
CA SER A 164 -7.47 15.92 9.12
C SER A 164 -6.48 14.94 9.76
N LEU A 165 -5.40 14.55 9.08
CA LEU A 165 -4.38 13.64 9.62
C LEU A 165 -3.87 14.08 11.02
N ASP A 166 -3.71 15.39 11.26
CA ASP A 166 -3.22 15.97 12.52
C ASP A 166 -4.30 16.07 13.62
N LYS A 167 -5.52 15.61 13.34
CA LYS A 167 -6.69 15.74 14.23
C LYS A 167 -7.32 14.40 14.57
N VAL A 168 -6.91 13.31 13.92
CA VAL A 168 -7.52 12.00 14.08
C VAL A 168 -6.48 10.97 14.50
N ASN A 169 -6.91 10.04 15.33
CA ASN A 169 -6.23 8.77 15.52
C ASN A 169 -6.92 7.76 14.60
N PHE A 170 -6.31 7.48 13.45
CA PHE A 170 -6.92 6.68 12.40
C PHE A 170 -6.57 5.19 12.54
N THR A 171 -7.59 4.34 12.48
CA THR A 171 -7.45 2.88 12.46
C THR A 171 -8.13 2.32 11.22
N LEU A 172 -7.44 1.43 10.50
CA LEU A 172 -8.05 0.62 9.44
C LEU A 172 -8.14 -0.83 9.92
N SER A 173 -9.34 -1.36 9.91
CA SER A 173 -9.69 -2.71 10.36
C SER A 173 -10.38 -3.49 9.24
N TYR A 174 -10.44 -4.82 9.37
CA TYR A 174 -10.95 -5.71 8.34
C TYR A 174 -12.17 -6.47 8.80
N ILE A 175 -13.10 -6.69 7.88
CA ILE A 175 -14.34 -7.43 8.13
C ILE A 175 -14.13 -8.88 7.70
N GLY A 176 -14.68 -9.81 8.49
CA GLY A 176 -14.62 -11.24 8.27
C GLY A 176 -15.39 -11.98 9.36
N THR A 177 -15.29 -13.30 9.38
CA THR A 177 -15.93 -14.15 10.39
C THR A 177 -14.87 -15.04 11.05
N PRO A 178 -14.63 -14.93 12.36
CA PRO A 178 -13.72 -15.85 13.05
C PRO A 178 -14.23 -17.29 12.99
N THR A 179 -13.35 -18.26 12.77
CA THR A 179 -13.69 -19.69 12.76
C THR A 179 -13.37 -20.34 14.10
N GLU A 180 -13.87 -21.56 14.33
CA GLU A 180 -13.62 -22.31 15.58
C GLU A 180 -12.14 -22.74 15.73
N ASN A 181 -11.41 -22.87 14.63
CA ASN A 181 -10.01 -23.32 14.61
C ASN A 181 -9.03 -22.13 14.52
N ASP A 182 -9.37 -21.00 15.14
CA ASP A 182 -8.53 -19.80 15.18
C ASP A 182 -8.20 -19.17 13.81
N GLY A 183 -8.97 -19.53 12.77
CA GLY A 183 -8.90 -18.93 11.44
C GLY A 183 -9.92 -17.81 11.23
N VAL A 184 -9.99 -17.32 9.99
CA VAL A 184 -10.94 -16.30 9.55
C VAL A 184 -11.51 -16.69 8.19
N ASP A 185 -12.84 -16.61 8.07
CA ASP A 185 -13.56 -16.69 6.81
C ASP A 185 -13.86 -15.28 6.27
N CYS A 186 -13.50 -15.05 5.02
CA CYS A 186 -13.69 -13.78 4.32
C CYS A 186 -14.79 -13.89 3.27
N LYS A 187 -15.52 -12.80 3.00
CA LYS A 187 -16.72 -12.81 2.15
C LYS A 187 -16.41 -13.22 0.71
N HIS A 188 -15.31 -12.72 0.16
CA HIS A 188 -14.86 -13.01 -1.21
C HIS A 188 -13.79 -14.12 -1.24
N GLY A 189 -13.77 -14.99 -0.22
CA GLY A 189 -12.95 -16.20 -0.17
C GLY A 189 -11.49 -15.99 0.29
N PRO A 190 -10.64 -17.02 0.17
CA PRO A 190 -9.28 -17.01 0.74
C PRO A 190 -8.37 -15.91 0.18
N ALA A 191 -8.59 -15.52 -1.07
CA ALA A 191 -7.84 -14.44 -1.72
C ALA A 191 -8.05 -13.09 -0.99
N GLU A 192 -9.25 -12.81 -0.49
CA GLU A 192 -9.52 -11.63 0.33
C GLU A 192 -8.82 -11.73 1.68
N CYS A 193 -8.86 -12.89 2.34
CA CYS A 193 -8.15 -13.04 3.60
C CYS A 193 -6.65 -12.77 3.45
N MET A 194 -6.03 -13.28 2.37
CA MET A 194 -4.63 -12.98 2.07
C MET A 194 -4.43 -11.48 1.78
N GLY A 195 -5.31 -10.84 1.02
CA GLY A 195 -5.29 -9.40 0.80
C GLY A 195 -5.35 -8.58 2.10
N ASN A 196 -6.29 -8.93 2.99
CA ASN A 196 -6.43 -8.29 4.30
C ASN A 196 -5.16 -8.49 5.15
N ILE A 197 -4.53 -9.67 5.11
CA ILE A 197 -3.26 -9.95 5.81
C ILE A 197 -2.14 -9.06 5.26
N ILE A 198 -2.01 -8.96 3.94
CA ILE A 198 -0.98 -8.13 3.28
C ILE A 198 -1.15 -6.67 3.68
N GLU A 199 -2.38 -6.14 3.66
CA GLU A 199 -2.67 -4.76 4.06
C GLU A 199 -2.44 -4.53 5.57
N LEU A 200 -2.77 -5.50 6.43
CA LEU A 200 -2.45 -5.46 7.87
C LEU A 200 -0.94 -5.47 8.12
N CYS A 201 -0.19 -6.29 7.38
CA CYS A 201 1.27 -6.29 7.45
C CYS A 201 1.86 -4.95 7.01
N ALA A 202 1.33 -4.31 5.98
CA ALA A 202 1.73 -2.97 5.57
C ALA A 202 1.46 -1.94 6.69
N ILE A 203 0.31 -1.99 7.34
CA ILE A 203 -0.02 -1.12 8.50
C ILE A 203 0.95 -1.37 9.66
N HIS A 204 1.27 -2.64 9.95
CA HIS A 204 2.17 -3.03 11.04
C HIS A 204 3.60 -2.53 10.82
N LEU A 205 4.14 -2.73 9.62
CA LEU A 205 5.51 -2.36 9.27
C LEU A 205 5.68 -0.87 8.98
N TYR A 206 4.65 -0.24 8.40
CA TYR A 206 4.65 1.16 7.96
C TYR A 206 3.47 1.91 8.57
N PRO A 207 3.57 2.32 9.85
CA PRO A 207 2.44 2.93 10.57
C PRO A 207 2.06 4.33 10.11
N ASP A 208 2.86 4.99 9.24
CA ASP A 208 2.48 6.27 8.63
C ASP A 208 1.26 6.07 7.70
N PRO A 209 0.09 6.67 8.00
CA PRO A 209 -1.10 6.51 7.18
C PRO A 209 -0.92 6.95 5.73
N LYS A 210 0.05 7.83 5.42
CA LYS A 210 0.34 8.22 4.03
C LYS A 210 0.88 7.06 3.20
N ILE A 211 1.65 6.17 3.83
CA ILE A 211 2.26 5.01 3.18
C ILE A 211 1.23 3.88 3.12
N ASN A 212 0.72 3.46 4.29
CA ASN A 212 -0.14 2.28 4.35
C ASN A 212 -1.50 2.48 3.67
N LEU A 213 -2.13 3.67 3.75
CA LEU A 213 -3.39 3.93 3.04
C LEU A 213 -3.17 4.11 1.54
N GLY A 214 -2.01 4.64 1.14
CA GLY A 214 -1.62 4.69 -0.27
C GLY A 214 -1.57 3.28 -0.84
N PHE A 215 -0.81 2.40 -0.20
CA PHE A 215 -0.69 0.99 -0.57
C PHE A 215 -2.03 0.26 -0.59
N THR A 216 -2.85 0.41 0.47
CA THR A 216 -4.19 -0.17 0.55
C THR A 216 -5.07 0.29 -0.61
N MET A 217 -5.08 1.58 -0.92
CA MET A 217 -5.84 2.12 -2.05
C MET A 217 -5.32 1.58 -3.38
N CYS A 218 -4.00 1.46 -3.57
CA CYS A 218 -3.39 0.90 -4.77
C CYS A 218 -3.90 -0.54 -5.03
N LEU A 219 -3.79 -1.41 -4.02
CA LEU A 219 -4.33 -2.78 -4.11
C LEU A 219 -5.84 -2.77 -4.40
N THR A 220 -6.59 -1.98 -3.64
CA THR A 220 -8.07 -1.95 -3.72
C THR A 220 -8.57 -1.40 -5.07
N ARG A 221 -7.79 -0.59 -5.81
CA ARG A 221 -8.15 -0.18 -7.18
C ARG A 221 -8.32 -1.37 -8.12
N GLU A 222 -7.50 -2.39 -7.92
CA GLU A 222 -7.51 -3.65 -8.67
C GLU A 222 -7.97 -4.82 -7.80
N TYR A 223 -8.94 -4.58 -6.90
CA TYR A 223 -9.45 -5.52 -5.90
C TYR A 223 -9.70 -6.95 -6.43
N SER A 224 -10.10 -7.08 -7.70
CA SER A 224 -10.33 -8.38 -8.35
C SER A 224 -9.07 -9.23 -8.48
N ALA A 225 -7.90 -8.61 -8.67
CA ALA A 225 -6.61 -9.28 -8.82
C ALA A 225 -5.93 -9.61 -7.50
N ILE A 226 -6.31 -9.00 -6.37
CA ILE A 226 -5.75 -9.34 -5.05
C ILE A 226 -5.86 -10.85 -4.76
N PRO A 227 -4.81 -11.54 -4.27
CA PRO A 227 -3.48 -11.04 -3.87
C PRO A 227 -2.40 -11.33 -4.94
N ASP A 228 -2.69 -11.06 -6.22
CA ASP A 228 -1.72 -11.30 -7.30
C ASP A 228 -0.36 -10.68 -6.98
N ARG A 229 0.70 -11.44 -7.20
CA ARG A 229 2.05 -11.07 -6.79
C ARG A 229 2.54 -9.80 -7.49
N THR A 230 2.22 -9.65 -8.77
CA THR A 230 2.68 -8.50 -9.55
C THR A 230 2.00 -7.22 -9.07
N LEU A 231 0.70 -7.28 -8.79
CA LEU A 231 -0.04 -6.16 -8.20
C LEU A 231 0.55 -5.76 -6.83
N VAL A 232 0.86 -6.73 -5.97
CA VAL A 232 1.43 -6.45 -4.64
C VAL A 232 2.82 -5.82 -4.76
N GLU A 233 3.67 -6.32 -5.65
CA GLU A 233 5.00 -5.77 -5.92
C GLU A 233 4.96 -4.35 -6.47
N ASP A 234 4.09 -4.09 -7.46
CA ASP A 234 3.94 -2.77 -8.08
C ASP A 234 3.43 -1.75 -7.05
N CYS A 235 2.40 -2.10 -6.28
CA CYS A 235 1.90 -1.23 -5.22
C CYS A 235 2.92 -1.02 -4.09
N ALA A 236 3.70 -2.04 -3.74
CA ALA A 236 4.74 -1.91 -2.73
C ALA A 236 5.83 -0.93 -3.22
N LEU A 237 6.24 -1.03 -4.48
CA LEU A 237 7.20 -0.12 -5.09
C LEU A 237 6.68 1.33 -5.14
N GLU A 238 5.42 1.54 -5.57
CA GLU A 238 4.79 2.86 -5.65
C GLU A 238 4.77 3.58 -4.29
N HIS A 239 4.58 2.84 -3.21
CA HIS A 239 4.44 3.38 -1.85
C HIS A 239 5.67 3.17 -0.96
N ALA A 240 6.82 2.79 -1.54
CA ALA A 240 8.08 2.58 -0.83
C ALA A 240 7.99 1.56 0.33
N ILE A 241 7.20 0.51 0.13
CA ILE A 241 7.12 -0.67 1.00
C ILE A 241 8.14 -1.70 0.52
N ASP A 242 8.91 -2.25 1.46
CA ASP A 242 9.83 -3.35 1.20
C ASP A 242 9.01 -4.64 1.04
N ILE A 243 8.94 -5.14 -0.19
CA ILE A 243 8.19 -6.36 -0.50
C ILE A 243 8.70 -7.57 0.30
N LYS A 244 10.00 -7.67 0.57
CA LYS A 244 10.56 -8.77 1.34
C LYS A 244 10.09 -8.67 2.79
N ALA A 245 10.12 -7.48 3.39
CA ALA A 245 9.60 -7.30 4.75
C ALA A 245 8.10 -7.63 4.83
N LEU A 246 7.33 -7.27 3.80
CA LEU A 246 5.91 -7.58 3.69
C LEU A 246 5.66 -9.08 3.62
N ASP A 247 6.42 -9.79 2.78
CA ASP A 247 6.37 -11.26 2.65
C ASP A 247 6.77 -11.96 3.95
N ASP A 248 7.86 -11.49 4.57
CA ASP A 248 8.35 -12.02 5.83
C ASP A 248 7.26 -11.87 6.92
N CYS A 249 6.55 -10.73 6.96
CA CYS A 249 5.42 -10.52 7.87
C CYS A 249 4.24 -11.45 7.58
N ALA A 250 3.84 -11.59 6.31
CA ALA A 250 2.68 -12.40 5.93
C ALA A 250 2.93 -13.91 6.13
N THR A 251 4.18 -14.34 6.09
CA THR A 251 4.59 -15.75 6.22
C THR A 251 5.20 -16.10 7.57
N GLN A 252 5.40 -15.12 8.45
CA GLN A 252 5.91 -15.33 9.81
C GLN A 252 5.05 -16.35 10.57
N ASP A 253 5.74 -17.24 11.29
CA ASP A 253 5.14 -18.34 12.06
C ASP A 253 4.23 -19.24 11.21
N ASP A 254 4.70 -19.63 10.01
CA ASP A 254 3.93 -20.36 8.99
C ASP A 254 2.62 -19.65 8.60
N GLY A 255 2.63 -18.31 8.62
CA GLY A 255 1.47 -17.43 8.40
C GLY A 255 0.62 -17.18 9.65
N GLY A 256 0.97 -17.78 10.79
CA GLY A 256 0.27 -17.62 12.06
C GLY A 256 0.22 -16.17 12.56
N PHE A 257 1.29 -15.39 12.34
CA PHE A 257 1.32 -13.97 12.70
C PHE A 257 0.30 -13.16 11.91
N GLY A 258 0.30 -13.29 10.58
CA GLY A 258 -0.65 -12.62 9.69
C GLY A 258 -2.11 -13.02 9.97
N VAL A 259 -2.38 -14.32 10.11
CA VAL A 259 -3.73 -14.82 10.49
C VAL A 259 -4.14 -14.31 11.87
N GLY A 260 -3.22 -14.22 12.82
CA GLY A 260 -3.43 -13.62 14.13
C GLY A 260 -3.89 -12.18 14.05
N MET A 261 -3.15 -11.33 13.31
CA MET A 261 -3.53 -9.93 13.08
C MET A 261 -4.90 -9.81 12.41
N LEU A 262 -5.18 -10.64 11.40
CA LEU A 262 -6.48 -10.63 10.73
C LEU A 262 -7.61 -10.98 11.69
N ARG A 263 -7.44 -12.02 12.51
CA ARG A 263 -8.43 -12.43 13.51
C ARG A 263 -8.69 -11.33 14.55
N ASP A 264 -7.66 -10.64 15.02
CA ASP A 264 -7.81 -9.54 15.98
C ASP A 264 -8.51 -8.33 15.33
N SER A 265 -8.17 -8.02 14.08
CA SER A 265 -8.85 -6.99 13.29
C SER A 265 -10.33 -7.29 13.07
N VAL A 266 -10.67 -8.54 12.75
CA VAL A 266 -12.06 -9.00 12.56
C VAL A 266 -12.85 -8.96 13.87
N ARG A 267 -12.25 -9.36 14.99
CA ARG A 267 -12.87 -9.24 16.31
C ARG A 267 -13.17 -7.78 16.65
N ARG A 268 -12.22 -6.88 16.40
CA ARG A 268 -12.43 -5.43 16.56
C ARG A 268 -13.59 -4.91 15.71
N SER A 269 -13.66 -5.30 14.43
CA SER A 269 -14.77 -4.95 13.55
C SER A 269 -16.12 -5.41 14.09
N LYS A 270 -16.18 -6.58 14.73
CA LYS A 270 -17.38 -7.08 15.39
C LYS A 270 -17.71 -6.30 16.66
N ASP A 271 -16.74 -6.03 17.51
CA ASP A 271 -16.95 -5.35 18.80
C ASP A 271 -17.44 -3.91 18.63
N VAL A 272 -16.86 -3.19 17.66
CA VAL A 272 -17.26 -1.81 17.34
C VAL A 272 -18.68 -1.77 16.75
N SER A 273 -19.10 -2.81 16.02
CA SER A 273 -20.45 -2.89 15.46
C SER A 273 -21.52 -3.05 16.56
N LEU A 274 -21.14 -3.65 17.69
CA LEU A 274 -22.01 -3.85 18.86
C LEU A 274 -22.02 -2.65 19.82
N THR A 275 -20.98 -1.81 19.79
CA THR A 275 -20.79 -0.68 20.72
C THR A 275 -21.22 0.69 20.15
N HIS A 276 -21.93 0.72 19.02
CA HIS A 276 -22.49 1.93 18.37
C HIS A 276 -23.40 2.83 19.25
N ILE A 277 -23.56 2.50 20.53
CA ILE A 277 -24.33 3.24 21.54
C ILE A 277 -23.43 4.16 22.40
N SER A 278 -22.11 3.97 22.47
CA SER A 278 -21.21 4.82 23.27
C SER A 278 -20.49 5.87 22.41
N LEU A 279 -21.10 7.05 22.36
CA LEU A 279 -20.64 8.33 21.84
C LEU A 279 -19.13 8.56 22.00
N LEU A 280 -18.41 8.73 20.87
CA LEU A 280 -17.24 9.61 20.60
C LEU A 280 -16.37 9.09 19.43
N SER A 281 -16.49 7.81 19.04
CA SER A 281 -15.78 7.25 17.87
C SER A 281 -16.60 7.42 16.60
N LYS A 282 -15.96 7.90 15.51
CA LYS A 282 -16.56 7.86 14.17
C LYS A 282 -16.12 6.57 13.47
N VAL A 283 -17.09 5.75 13.10
CA VAL A 283 -16.85 4.44 12.50
C VAL A 283 -17.45 4.39 11.10
N ILE A 284 -16.67 3.93 10.14
CA ILE A 284 -17.08 3.73 8.74
C ILE A 284 -17.03 2.22 8.47
N TYR A 285 -18.13 1.64 7.97
CA TYR A 285 -18.22 0.23 7.57
C TYR A 285 -18.51 0.13 6.08
N VAL A 286 -17.84 -0.79 5.38
CA VAL A 286 -17.98 -1.01 3.94
C VAL A 286 -17.91 -2.49 3.59
#